data_AF-A0A967BEE6-F1
#
_entry.id   AF-A0A967BEE6-F1
#
_cell.length_a   1.000
_cell.length_b   1.000
_cell.length_c   1.000
_cell.angle_alpha   90.00
_cell.angle_beta   90.00
_cell.angle_gamma   90.00
#
_symmetry.space_group_name_H-M   'P 1'
#
loop_
_entity.id
_entity.type
_entity.pdbx_description
1 polymer ?
#
loop_
_entity_poly.entity_id
_entity_poly.type
_entity_poly.pdbx_seq_one_letter_code
_entity_poly.pdbx_strand_id
1 'polypeptide(L)'
;MISAIRPVMGQTLPVPALCMMLPDGAARFGRRTPEPHVWPAAPSALARGDGWRGAAVMTDESIKAHLKRGDWVTLDEAFLELVPSDRKEEIKAAIADAASYGGVSAIARQVRDARIAEQARQHGSNVPPSPVRMIFTVDAAKRNAIVDRFQKAWSAIDAAVKKRLADNEWQVERIIPDGSVQSIVPLAWRNMRFRWHGEREFTEQFPGAWVCLPDDSGRGVERKRLLTMFQVRQVSAPSNVPPTVSTIQNSPAPDAETSETPQETAPPKFQISDDQLIELALDEDRRRHDAGEEGLTHDARFAFMQELRPNLSRNHYDEEMKGPLRKNAEKRGITLRGRGAPPKKNK
;
A
#
# COMPACT_ATOMS: atom_id res chain seq x y z
N MET A 1 -31.72 43.08 -37.31
CA MET A 1 -32.52 42.60 -36.16
C MET A 1 -32.30 41.10 -36.05
N ILE A 2 -31.56 40.64 -35.03
CA ILE A 2 -31.28 39.22 -34.83
C ILE A 2 -32.27 38.71 -33.78
N SER A 3 -33.18 37.84 -34.21
CA SER A 3 -34.20 37.22 -33.37
C SER A 3 -33.56 36.14 -32.50
N ALA A 4 -33.52 36.36 -31.19
CA ALA A 4 -33.07 35.36 -30.23
C ALA A 4 -34.19 34.33 -29.99
N ILE A 5 -33.98 33.11 -30.47
CA ILE A 5 -34.86 31.97 -30.17
C ILE A 5 -34.60 31.53 -28.73
N ARG A 6 -35.62 31.60 -27.87
CA ARG A 6 -35.56 31.04 -26.51
C ARG A 6 -35.68 29.51 -26.56
N PRO A 7 -34.79 28.75 -25.90
CA PRO A 7 -34.93 27.30 -25.81
C PRO A 7 -36.09 26.91 -24.89
N VAL A 8 -36.80 25.85 -25.27
CA VAL A 8 -37.95 25.28 -24.55
C VAL A 8 -37.45 24.43 -23.37
N MET A 9 -38.03 24.64 -22.18
CA MET A 9 -37.71 23.81 -21.00
C MET A 9 -38.13 22.36 -21.25
N GLY A 10 -37.16 21.43 -21.20
CA GLY A 10 -37.40 19.97 -21.29
C GLY A 10 -36.61 19.23 -22.36
N GLN A 11 -35.80 19.91 -23.18
CA GLN A 11 -34.95 19.26 -24.19
C GLN A 11 -33.59 18.88 -23.60
N THR A 12 -33.25 17.59 -23.65
CA THR A 12 -31.90 17.07 -23.39
C THR A 12 -30.93 17.60 -24.46
N LEU A 13 -29.92 18.35 -24.03
CA LEU A 13 -28.90 18.90 -24.92
C LEU A 13 -28.09 17.75 -25.56
N PRO A 14 -27.78 17.82 -26.86
CA PRO A 14 -26.87 16.86 -27.49
C PRO A 14 -25.46 17.07 -26.91
N VAL A 15 -24.94 16.04 -26.23
CA VAL A 15 -23.54 16.00 -25.79
C VAL A 15 -22.67 15.85 -27.04
N PRO A 16 -21.79 16.81 -27.38
CA PRO A 16 -20.85 16.60 -28.47
C PRO A 16 -19.80 15.57 -28.04
N ALA A 17 -19.82 14.42 -28.72
CA ALA A 17 -18.74 13.44 -28.70
C ALA A 17 -17.51 14.04 -29.39
N LEU A 18 -16.47 14.38 -28.63
CA LEU A 18 -15.16 14.73 -29.15
C LEU A 18 -14.08 14.48 -28.07
N CYS A 19 -13.81 13.21 -27.79
CA CYS A 19 -12.55 12.78 -27.17
C CYS A 19 -11.61 12.33 -28.29
N MET A 20 -10.89 13.28 -28.89
CA MET A 20 -9.74 12.96 -29.72
C MET A 20 -8.63 12.40 -28.84
N MET A 21 -8.13 11.22 -29.19
CA MET A 21 -6.91 10.65 -28.63
C MET A 21 -5.74 11.62 -28.91
N LEU A 22 -5.13 12.16 -27.86
CA LEU A 22 -3.83 12.81 -27.97
C LEU A 22 -2.75 11.72 -27.91
N PRO A 23 -1.76 11.74 -28.82
CA PRO A 23 -0.61 10.85 -28.72
C PRO A 23 0.28 11.24 -27.53
N ASP A 24 0.95 10.25 -26.94
CA ASP A 24 1.93 10.43 -25.89
C ASP A 24 3.03 11.41 -26.32
N GLY A 25 3.32 12.42 -25.48
CA GLY A 25 4.53 13.23 -25.60
C GLY A 25 4.38 14.74 -25.81
N ALA A 26 3.23 15.36 -25.55
CA ALA A 26 3.07 16.82 -25.67
C ALA A 26 3.00 17.54 -24.31
N ALA A 27 4.08 17.48 -23.53
CA ALA A 27 4.28 18.38 -22.38
C ALA A 27 5.62 19.13 -22.53
N ARG A 28 5.76 19.86 -23.63
CA ARG A 28 6.71 20.96 -23.76
C ARG A 28 6.00 22.09 -24.49
N PHE A 29 5.88 23.24 -23.83
CA PHE A 29 5.91 24.62 -24.37
C PHE A 29 5.13 25.59 -23.44
N GLY A 30 5.85 26.24 -22.53
CA GLY A 30 5.87 27.71 -22.49
C GLY A 30 4.67 28.51 -22.00
N ARG A 31 3.83 28.01 -21.07
CA ARG A 31 2.94 28.91 -20.30
C ARG A 31 2.97 28.56 -18.82
N ARG A 32 3.07 29.61 -18.00
CA ARG A 32 3.18 29.59 -16.54
C ARG A 32 2.23 28.54 -15.94
N THR A 33 2.76 27.71 -15.05
CA THR A 33 1.97 26.92 -14.11
C THR A 33 0.95 27.86 -13.44
N PRO A 34 -0.36 27.65 -13.60
CA PRO A 34 -1.33 28.45 -12.88
C PRO A 34 -1.18 28.19 -11.37
N GLU A 35 -1.36 29.23 -10.57
CA GLU A 35 -1.20 29.15 -9.12
C GLU A 35 -2.19 28.14 -8.50
N PRO A 36 -1.86 27.50 -7.35
CA PRO A 36 -2.56 26.32 -6.82
C PRO A 36 -4.07 26.48 -6.55
N HIS A 37 -4.57 27.71 -6.56
CA HIS A 37 -5.96 28.05 -6.26
C HIS A 37 -6.87 28.18 -7.50
N VAL A 38 -6.34 27.99 -8.72
CA VAL A 38 -7.09 28.22 -9.97
C VAL A 38 -7.85 26.96 -10.44
N TRP A 39 -7.73 25.83 -9.74
CA TRP A 39 -8.54 24.65 -10.05
C TRP A 39 -9.78 24.59 -9.13
N PRO A 40 -11.02 24.65 -9.65
CA PRO A 40 -12.13 24.11 -8.90
C PRO A 40 -11.84 22.62 -8.68
N ALA A 41 -11.83 22.18 -7.42
CA ALA A 41 -11.56 20.81 -7.03
C ALA A 41 -12.33 19.84 -7.93
N ALA A 42 -11.61 19.14 -8.81
CA ALA A 42 -12.22 18.11 -9.63
C ALA A 42 -12.81 17.04 -8.68
N PRO A 43 -14.07 16.62 -8.87
CA PRO A 43 -14.69 15.61 -8.02
C PRO A 43 -13.80 14.37 -7.95
N SER A 44 -13.54 13.90 -6.73
CA SER A 44 -12.61 12.82 -6.38
C SER A 44 -12.91 11.48 -7.09
N ALA A 45 -14.04 11.36 -7.78
CA ALA A 45 -14.44 10.21 -8.57
C ALA A 45 -13.72 10.10 -9.93
N LEU A 46 -13.07 11.16 -10.42
CA LEU A 46 -12.25 11.15 -11.66
C LEU A 46 -10.75 10.95 -11.38
N ALA A 47 -10.34 10.83 -10.11
CA ALA A 47 -8.94 10.62 -9.69
C ALA A 47 -8.50 9.14 -9.68
N ARG A 48 -9.18 8.26 -10.43
CA ARG A 48 -8.87 6.83 -10.54
C ARG A 48 -8.57 6.38 -11.97
N GLY A 49 -7.68 7.12 -12.64
CA GLY A 49 -6.97 6.65 -13.83
C GLY A 49 -5.55 7.20 -13.79
N ASP A 50 -4.55 6.32 -13.86
CA ASP A 50 -3.11 6.53 -14.16
C ASP A 50 -2.45 7.85 -13.71
N GLY A 51 -2.92 8.37 -12.57
CA GLY A 51 -2.82 9.78 -12.25
C GLY A 51 -2.05 10.06 -10.98
N TRP A 52 -0.90 9.39 -10.75
CA TRP A 52 0.14 9.92 -9.88
C TRP A 52 0.84 11.08 -10.60
N ARG A 53 0.15 12.20 -10.79
CA ARG A 53 0.79 13.44 -11.29
C ARG A 53 1.61 14.04 -10.15
N GLY A 54 2.82 13.53 -9.97
CA GLY A 54 3.82 14.08 -9.05
C GLY A 54 4.84 13.06 -8.53
N ALA A 55 4.46 11.78 -8.41
CA ALA A 55 5.42 10.70 -8.21
C ALA A 55 5.67 10.10 -9.60
N ALA A 56 6.90 10.20 -10.10
CA ALA A 56 7.29 9.47 -11.29
C ALA A 56 7.08 7.98 -11.01
N VAL A 57 6.02 7.40 -11.57
CA VAL A 57 5.84 5.94 -11.57
C VAL A 57 7.01 5.38 -12.36
N MET A 58 7.91 4.69 -11.67
CA MET A 58 9.03 4.04 -12.32
C MET A 58 8.49 2.97 -13.28
N THR A 59 8.83 3.09 -14.57
CA THR A 59 8.57 2.03 -15.54
C THR A 59 9.48 0.82 -15.28
N ASP A 60 9.09 -0.35 -15.75
CA ASP A 60 9.92 -1.57 -15.65
C ASP A 60 11.33 -1.35 -16.21
N GLU A 61 11.46 -0.56 -17.28
CA GLU A 61 12.75 -0.18 -17.86
C GLU A 61 13.59 0.68 -16.92
N SER A 62 12.94 1.60 -16.19
CA SER A 62 13.64 2.45 -15.23
C SER A 62 14.13 1.63 -14.03
N ILE A 63 13.31 0.72 -13.49
CA ILE A 63 13.68 -0.17 -12.38
C ILE A 63 14.87 -1.04 -12.80
N LYS A 64 14.83 -1.63 -14.02
CA LYS A 64 15.97 -2.36 -14.60
C LYS A 64 17.23 -1.50 -14.67
N ALA A 65 17.10 -0.24 -15.06
CA ALA A 65 18.25 0.68 -15.15
C ALA A 65 18.83 1.01 -13.76
N HIS A 66 17.98 1.23 -12.75
CA HIS A 66 18.40 1.41 -11.35
C HIS A 66 19.14 0.18 -10.82
N LEU A 67 18.56 -1.00 -11.01
CA LEU A 67 19.16 -2.28 -10.62
C LEU A 67 20.54 -2.49 -11.28
N LYS A 68 20.65 -2.23 -12.59
CA LYS A 68 21.93 -2.35 -13.31
C LYS A 68 23.00 -1.37 -12.85
N ARG A 69 22.61 -0.19 -12.34
CA ARG A 69 23.55 0.78 -11.75
C ARG A 69 23.98 0.41 -10.34
N GLY A 70 23.32 -0.57 -9.71
CA GLY A 70 23.53 -0.92 -8.31
C GLY A 70 22.84 0.04 -7.34
N ASP A 71 21.84 0.79 -7.81
CA ASP A 71 21.03 1.66 -6.96
C ASP A 71 20.17 0.80 -6.01
N TRP A 72 19.93 1.30 -4.80
CA TRP A 72 18.93 0.72 -3.90
C TRP A 72 17.53 1.03 -4.42
N VAL A 73 16.72 -0.02 -4.57
CA VAL A 73 15.30 0.07 -4.92
C VAL A 73 14.49 -0.77 -3.92
N THR A 74 13.22 -0.47 -3.73
CA THR A 74 12.40 -1.28 -2.82
C THR A 74 12.13 -2.65 -3.43
N LEU A 75 11.95 -3.67 -2.57
CA LEU A 75 11.77 -5.05 -3.02
C LEU A 75 10.46 -5.21 -3.82
N ASP A 76 9.45 -4.37 -3.59
CA ASP A 76 8.22 -4.38 -4.40
C ASP A 76 8.46 -3.93 -5.84
N GLU A 77 9.25 -2.88 -6.04
CA GLU A 77 9.69 -2.39 -7.35
C GLU A 77 10.53 -3.46 -8.06
N ALA A 78 11.51 -4.05 -7.37
CA ALA A 78 12.38 -5.06 -7.96
C ALA A 78 11.72 -6.45 -8.11
N PHE A 79 10.57 -6.71 -7.48
CA PHE A 79 10.02 -8.07 -7.37
C PHE A 79 9.84 -8.71 -8.75
N LEU A 80 9.28 -7.97 -9.70
CA LEU A 80 9.06 -8.47 -11.06
C LEU A 80 10.37 -8.86 -11.75
N GLU A 81 11.44 -8.10 -11.57
CA GLU A 81 12.75 -8.42 -12.15
C GLU A 81 13.38 -9.65 -11.52
N LEU A 82 13.07 -9.92 -10.24
CA LEU A 82 13.50 -11.12 -9.55
C LEU A 82 12.73 -12.37 -10.02
N VAL A 83 11.52 -12.25 -10.57
CA VAL A 83 10.76 -13.40 -11.09
C VAL A 83 11.33 -13.87 -12.44
N PRO A 84 11.70 -15.15 -12.61
CA PRO A 84 12.06 -15.71 -13.91
C PRO A 84 10.91 -15.60 -14.94
N SER A 85 11.25 -15.32 -16.19
CA SER A 85 10.24 -15.06 -17.25
C SER A 85 9.29 -16.24 -17.48
N ASP A 86 9.78 -17.48 -17.43
CA ASP A 86 8.95 -18.69 -17.53
C ASP A 86 7.87 -18.74 -16.43
N ARG A 87 8.20 -18.29 -15.22
CA ARG A 87 7.27 -18.23 -14.09
C ARG A 87 6.28 -17.08 -14.19
N LYS A 88 6.67 -15.95 -14.80
CA LYS A 88 5.73 -14.86 -15.13
C LYS A 88 4.63 -15.35 -16.06
N GLU A 89 4.99 -16.11 -17.09
CA GLU A 89 4.00 -16.64 -18.04
C GLU A 89 3.13 -17.74 -17.41
N GLU A 90 3.71 -18.60 -16.56
CA GLU A 90 2.95 -19.62 -15.81
C GLU A 90 1.88 -18.99 -14.90
N ILE A 91 2.25 -17.95 -14.13
CA ILE A 91 1.29 -17.29 -13.24
C ILE A 91 0.24 -16.50 -14.03
N LYS A 92 0.62 -15.82 -15.12
CA LYS A 92 -0.32 -15.13 -16.03
C LYS A 92 -1.36 -16.08 -16.59
N ALA A 93 -0.94 -17.27 -17.05
CA ALA A 93 -1.87 -18.29 -17.54
C ALA A 93 -2.83 -18.75 -16.43
N ALA A 94 -2.34 -19.01 -15.22
CA ALA A 94 -3.19 -19.38 -14.08
C ALA A 94 -4.21 -18.28 -13.69
N ILE A 95 -3.83 -17.00 -13.85
CA ILE A 95 -4.71 -15.87 -13.61
C ILE A 95 -5.76 -15.74 -14.71
N ALA A 96 -5.37 -15.90 -15.96
CA ALA A 96 -6.29 -15.89 -17.10
C ALA A 96 -7.37 -16.97 -16.95
N ASP A 97 -6.96 -18.19 -16.55
CA ASP A 97 -7.91 -19.26 -16.22
C ASP A 97 -8.88 -18.83 -15.12
N ALA A 98 -8.37 -18.19 -14.06
CA ALA A 98 -9.19 -17.74 -12.94
C ALA A 98 -10.11 -16.55 -13.27
N ALA A 99 -9.74 -15.71 -14.23
CA ALA A 99 -10.54 -14.53 -14.62
C ALA A 99 -11.94 -14.93 -15.11
N SER A 100 -12.05 -16.06 -15.83
CA SER A 100 -13.33 -16.63 -16.26
C SER A 100 -14.28 -17.01 -15.10
N TYR A 101 -13.75 -17.05 -13.87
CA TYR A 101 -14.46 -17.41 -12.64
C TYR A 101 -14.57 -16.24 -11.64
N GLY A 102 -14.38 -15.00 -12.10
CA GLY A 102 -14.38 -13.81 -11.22
C GLY A 102 -13.07 -13.60 -10.48
N GLY A 103 -11.98 -14.24 -10.93
CA GLY A 103 -10.63 -14.07 -10.42
C GLY A 103 -10.27 -15.02 -9.27
N VAL A 104 -8.96 -15.16 -9.01
CA VAL A 104 -8.41 -16.10 -8.01
C VAL A 104 -9.02 -15.88 -6.62
N SER A 105 -9.30 -14.62 -6.25
CA SER A 105 -9.88 -14.28 -4.94
C SER A 105 -11.30 -14.83 -4.77
N ALA A 106 -12.13 -14.71 -5.80
CA ALA A 106 -13.50 -15.23 -5.78
C ALA A 106 -13.49 -16.76 -5.67
N ILE A 107 -12.63 -17.43 -6.45
CA ILE A 107 -12.50 -18.89 -6.42
C ILE A 107 -11.98 -19.36 -5.06
N ALA A 108 -10.90 -18.75 -4.54
CA ALA A 108 -10.32 -19.13 -3.25
C ALA A 108 -11.33 -18.97 -2.09
N ARG A 109 -12.16 -17.93 -2.12
CA ARG A 109 -13.25 -17.74 -1.16
C ARG A 109 -14.29 -18.86 -1.28
N GLN A 110 -14.73 -19.17 -2.49
CA GLN A 110 -15.72 -20.23 -2.72
C GLN A 110 -15.20 -21.60 -2.28
N VAL A 111 -13.93 -21.93 -2.55
CA VAL A 111 -13.29 -23.17 -2.11
C VAL A 111 -13.22 -23.24 -0.58
N ARG A 112 -12.88 -22.13 0.08
CA ARG A 112 -12.86 -22.04 1.55
C ARG A 112 -14.25 -22.24 2.15
N ASP A 113 -15.25 -21.53 1.63
CA ASP A 113 -16.63 -21.61 2.12
C ASP A 113 -17.20 -23.03 1.92
N ALA A 114 -16.87 -23.67 0.79
CA ALA A 114 -17.22 -25.07 0.54
C ALA A 114 -16.58 -26.03 1.55
N ARG A 115 -15.30 -25.83 1.88
CA ARG A 115 -14.58 -26.66 2.87
C ARG A 115 -15.14 -26.48 4.29
N ILE A 116 -15.46 -25.26 4.69
CA ILE A 116 -16.09 -24.97 5.99
C ILE A 116 -17.46 -25.66 6.07
N ALA A 117 -18.26 -25.56 5.01
CA ALA A 117 -19.56 -26.21 4.97
C ALA A 117 -19.47 -27.75 5.02
N GLU A 118 -18.45 -28.34 4.40
CA GLU A 118 -18.21 -29.79 4.45
C GLU A 118 -17.74 -30.25 5.82
N GLN A 119 -16.83 -29.52 6.47
CA GLN A 119 -16.41 -29.82 7.84
C GLN A 119 -17.59 -29.74 8.82
N ALA A 120 -18.45 -28.74 8.67
CA ALA A 120 -19.62 -28.61 9.53
C ALA A 120 -20.61 -29.79 9.37
N ARG A 121 -20.77 -30.32 8.14
CA ARG A 121 -21.56 -31.54 7.90
C ARG A 121 -20.95 -32.76 8.57
N GLN A 122 -19.64 -32.94 8.47
CA GLN A 122 -18.93 -34.06 9.11
C GLN A 122 -19.08 -34.04 10.64
N HIS A 123 -19.26 -32.86 11.24
CA HIS A 123 -19.52 -32.69 12.67
C HIS A 123 -21.00 -32.67 13.07
N GLY A 124 -21.92 -33.04 12.17
CA GLY A 124 -23.35 -33.10 12.46
C GLY A 124 -23.99 -31.73 12.74
N SER A 125 -23.32 -30.64 12.36
CA SER A 125 -23.88 -29.29 12.51
C SER A 125 -24.90 -29.04 11.41
N ASN A 126 -26.13 -28.67 11.79
CA ASN A 126 -27.18 -28.20 10.88
C ASN A 126 -26.83 -26.79 10.40
N VAL A 127 -25.84 -26.67 9.51
CA VAL A 127 -25.58 -25.41 8.81
C VAL A 127 -26.67 -25.23 7.75
N PRO A 128 -27.50 -24.17 7.84
CA PRO A 128 -28.53 -23.92 6.85
C PRO A 128 -27.90 -23.81 5.46
N PRO A 129 -28.51 -24.40 4.42
CA PRO A 129 -27.97 -24.34 3.07
C PRO A 129 -27.84 -22.88 2.66
N SER A 130 -26.60 -22.41 2.47
CA SER A 130 -26.34 -21.07 1.96
C SER A 130 -27.06 -20.91 0.61
N PRO A 131 -27.82 -19.83 0.38
CA PRO A 131 -28.60 -19.62 -0.85
C PRO A 131 -27.74 -19.56 -2.12
N VAL A 132 -26.40 -19.47 -1.99
CA VAL A 132 -25.44 -19.54 -3.09
C VAL A 132 -25.31 -20.97 -3.68
N ARG A 133 -25.91 -21.99 -3.06
CA ARG A 133 -25.67 -23.42 -3.42
C ARG A 133 -26.23 -23.89 -4.77
N MET A 134 -27.22 -23.25 -5.38
CA MET A 134 -27.96 -23.89 -6.49
C MET A 134 -27.35 -23.74 -7.90
N ILE A 135 -26.27 -22.98 -8.10
CA ILE A 135 -25.71 -22.77 -9.46
C ILE A 135 -24.37 -23.49 -9.70
N PHE A 136 -23.74 -24.13 -8.69
CA PHE A 136 -22.28 -24.34 -8.74
C PHE A 136 -21.72 -25.75 -8.48
N THR A 137 -22.53 -26.80 -8.49
CA THR A 137 -22.04 -28.16 -8.17
C THR A 137 -21.15 -28.79 -9.25
N VAL A 138 -21.31 -28.40 -10.52
CA VAL A 138 -20.58 -29.02 -11.66
C VAL A 138 -19.14 -28.44 -11.83
N ASP A 139 -18.77 -27.37 -11.11
CA ASP A 139 -17.48 -26.68 -11.30
C ASP A 139 -16.55 -26.69 -10.06
N ALA A 140 -16.87 -27.46 -9.01
CA ALA A 140 -16.04 -27.47 -7.80
C ALA A 140 -14.64 -28.06 -8.06
N ALA A 141 -14.55 -29.17 -8.81
CA ALA A 141 -13.28 -29.81 -9.15
C ALA A 141 -12.38 -28.91 -10.01
N LYS A 142 -12.98 -28.21 -10.98
CA LYS A 142 -12.24 -27.31 -11.87
C LYS A 142 -11.80 -26.03 -11.14
N ARG A 143 -12.62 -25.47 -10.25
CA ARG A 143 -12.21 -24.39 -9.33
C ARG A 143 -11.04 -24.79 -8.42
N ASN A 144 -11.10 -25.98 -7.82
CA ASN A 144 -10.00 -26.51 -7.03
C ASN A 144 -8.73 -26.63 -7.89
N ALA A 145 -8.83 -27.19 -9.10
CA ALA A 145 -7.70 -27.31 -10.02
C ALA A 145 -7.09 -25.95 -10.40
N ILE A 146 -7.91 -24.91 -10.59
CA ILE A 146 -7.42 -23.54 -10.86
C ILE A 146 -6.68 -22.97 -9.65
N VAL A 147 -7.24 -23.11 -8.45
CA VAL A 147 -6.59 -22.66 -7.21
C VAL A 147 -5.28 -23.41 -6.98
N ASP A 148 -5.26 -24.73 -7.19
CA ASP A 148 -4.07 -25.56 -7.04
C ASP A 148 -2.98 -25.17 -8.05
N ARG A 149 -3.36 -24.93 -9.31
CA ARG A 149 -2.45 -24.45 -10.36
C ARG A 149 -1.84 -23.10 -9.99
N PHE A 150 -2.67 -22.14 -9.55
CA PHE A 150 -2.20 -20.84 -9.09
C PHE A 150 -1.25 -20.96 -7.88
N GLN A 151 -1.63 -21.74 -6.87
CA GLN A 151 -0.79 -21.95 -5.68
C GLN A 151 0.55 -22.59 -6.02
N LYS A 152 0.57 -23.55 -6.95
CA LYS A 152 1.78 -24.20 -7.43
C LYS A 152 2.68 -23.19 -8.16
N ALA A 153 2.12 -22.41 -9.10
CA ALA A 153 2.85 -21.37 -9.82
C ALA A 153 3.41 -20.30 -8.86
N TRP A 154 2.60 -19.83 -7.91
CA TRP A 154 3.04 -18.87 -6.89
C TRP A 154 4.15 -19.43 -6.00
N SER A 155 4.04 -20.68 -5.56
CA SER A 155 5.08 -21.34 -4.75
C SER A 155 6.39 -21.49 -5.51
N ALA A 156 6.33 -21.73 -6.82
CA ALA A 156 7.51 -21.76 -7.68
C ALA A 156 8.16 -20.36 -7.80
N ILE A 157 7.36 -19.29 -7.93
CA ILE A 157 7.84 -17.90 -7.90
C ILE A 157 8.51 -17.58 -6.56
N ASP A 158 7.84 -17.87 -5.44
CA ASP A 158 8.34 -17.65 -4.07
C ASP A 158 9.70 -18.35 -3.87
N ALA A 159 9.82 -19.61 -4.30
CA ALA A 159 11.08 -20.35 -4.24
C ALA A 159 12.19 -19.74 -5.13
N ALA A 160 11.84 -19.32 -6.37
CA ALA A 160 12.80 -18.76 -7.30
C ALA A 160 13.34 -17.38 -6.84
N VAL A 161 12.45 -16.52 -6.36
CA VAL A 161 12.82 -15.19 -5.84
C VAL A 161 13.70 -15.34 -4.60
N LYS A 162 13.35 -16.22 -3.66
CA LYS A 162 14.20 -16.49 -2.48
C LYS A 162 15.56 -17.03 -2.85
N LYS A 163 15.63 -17.92 -3.85
CA LYS A 163 16.90 -18.44 -4.33
C LYS A 163 17.78 -17.30 -4.85
N ARG A 164 17.24 -16.43 -5.72
CA ARG A 164 17.94 -15.26 -6.23
C ARG A 164 18.39 -14.30 -5.14
N LEU A 165 17.51 -13.97 -4.18
CA LEU A 165 17.87 -13.09 -3.05
C LEU A 165 18.89 -13.72 -2.09
N ALA A 166 19.01 -15.05 -2.08
CA ALA A 166 20.01 -15.76 -1.30
C ALA A 166 21.34 -15.91 -2.05
N ASP A 167 21.37 -15.65 -3.36
CA ASP A 167 22.60 -15.62 -4.15
C ASP A 167 23.40 -14.35 -3.81
N ASN A 168 24.73 -14.43 -3.83
CA ASN A 168 25.62 -13.32 -3.47
C ASN A 168 25.57 -12.11 -4.45
N GLU A 169 24.70 -12.18 -5.45
CA GLU A 169 24.46 -11.11 -6.42
C GLU A 169 23.54 -10.01 -5.87
N TRP A 170 22.94 -10.22 -4.70
CA TRP A 170 21.97 -9.28 -4.12
C TRP A 170 22.38 -8.89 -2.71
N GLN A 171 22.39 -7.58 -2.47
CA GLN A 171 22.41 -7.05 -1.11
C GLN A 171 21.01 -6.61 -0.75
N VAL A 172 20.64 -6.88 0.50
CA VAL A 172 19.30 -6.58 1.00
C VAL A 172 19.39 -5.92 2.36
N GLU A 173 18.62 -4.86 2.52
CA GLU A 173 18.49 -4.11 3.75
C GLU A 173 17.02 -4.00 4.12
N ARG A 174 16.73 -4.12 5.41
CA ARG A 174 15.42 -3.84 6.00
C ARG A 174 15.36 -2.39 6.43
N ILE A 175 14.36 -1.67 5.96
CA ILE A 175 14.01 -0.33 6.37
C ILE A 175 13.21 -0.43 7.68
N ILE A 176 13.76 0.14 8.74
CA ILE A 176 13.16 0.22 10.08
C ILE A 176 12.23 1.46 10.10
N PRO A 177 11.13 1.46 10.88
CA PRO A 177 10.18 2.59 10.91
C PRO A 177 10.78 3.96 11.27
N ASP A 178 11.94 3.99 11.93
CA ASP A 178 12.68 5.21 12.25
C ASP A 178 13.51 5.77 11.07
N GLY A 179 13.49 5.07 9.93
CA GLY A 179 14.25 5.40 8.72
C GLY A 179 15.65 4.79 8.67
N SER A 180 16.09 4.12 9.74
CA SER A 180 17.36 3.38 9.73
C SER A 180 17.25 2.11 8.87
N VAL A 181 18.40 1.60 8.43
CA VAL A 181 18.47 0.39 7.59
C VAL A 181 19.29 -0.68 8.30
N GLN A 182 18.81 -1.92 8.24
CA GLN A 182 19.46 -3.09 8.82
C GLN A 182 19.82 -4.08 7.73
N SER A 183 21.11 -4.39 7.58
CA SER A 183 21.55 -5.42 6.64
C SER A 183 20.98 -6.79 7.00
N ILE A 184 20.40 -7.47 6.03
CA ILE A 184 19.79 -8.80 6.18
C ILE A 184 20.76 -9.85 5.65
N VAL A 185 21.13 -10.82 6.49
CA VAL A 185 21.97 -11.95 6.05
C VAL A 185 21.17 -12.82 5.05
N PRO A 186 21.76 -13.25 3.92
CA PRO A 186 21.08 -14.02 2.87
C PRO A 186 20.27 -15.25 3.35
N LEU A 187 20.72 -15.87 4.45
CA LEU A 187 20.04 -17.02 5.07
C LEU A 187 18.63 -16.70 5.62
N ALA A 188 18.36 -15.45 6.00
CA ALA A 188 17.06 -15.04 6.53
C ALA A 188 15.91 -15.23 5.51
N TRP A 189 16.21 -15.10 4.21
CA TRP A 189 15.22 -15.25 3.13
C TRP A 189 14.65 -16.65 2.99
N ARG A 190 15.42 -17.68 3.36
CA ARG A 190 14.96 -19.07 3.31
C ARG A 190 13.76 -19.32 4.22
N ASN A 191 13.66 -18.55 5.31
CA ASN A 191 12.61 -18.70 6.32
C ASN A 191 11.42 -17.76 6.09
N MET A 192 11.58 -16.72 5.28
CA MET A 192 10.47 -15.85 4.90
C MET A 192 9.48 -16.64 4.04
N ARG A 193 8.18 -16.30 4.07
CA ARG A 193 7.19 -16.85 3.14
C ARG A 193 6.42 -15.71 2.49
N PHE A 194 6.52 -15.56 1.17
CA PHE A 194 5.69 -14.63 0.43
C PHE A 194 4.28 -15.25 0.35
N ARG A 195 3.34 -14.74 1.16
CA ARG A 195 1.96 -15.22 1.13
C ARG A 195 1.13 -14.31 0.26
N TRP A 196 0.46 -14.91 -0.71
CA TRP A 196 -0.64 -14.27 -1.41
C TRP A 196 -1.87 -14.26 -0.48
N HIS A 197 -2.22 -13.10 0.08
CA HIS A 197 -3.47 -12.95 0.80
C HIS A 197 -4.53 -12.49 -0.20
N GLY A 198 -5.49 -13.36 -0.48
CA GLY A 198 -6.55 -13.05 -1.44
C GLY A 198 -7.25 -11.74 -1.07
N GLU A 199 -7.04 -10.71 -1.90
CA GLU A 199 -7.96 -9.60 -2.06
C GLU A 199 -7.70 -8.86 -3.39
N ARG A 200 -8.54 -9.24 -4.35
CA ARG A 200 -9.18 -8.46 -5.41
C ARG A 200 -8.55 -8.47 -6.81
N GLU A 201 -7.30 -8.09 -7.07
CA GLU A 201 -6.82 -8.02 -8.46
C GLU A 201 -5.33 -8.37 -8.60
N PHE A 202 -4.98 -9.11 -9.65
CA PHE A 202 -3.61 -9.21 -10.14
C PHE A 202 -3.47 -8.16 -11.24
N THR A 203 -2.99 -6.98 -10.88
CA THR A 203 -2.61 -5.94 -11.84
C THR A 203 -1.16 -6.17 -12.27
N GLU A 204 -0.76 -5.62 -13.42
CA GLU A 204 0.62 -5.70 -13.93
C GLU A 204 1.66 -5.14 -12.94
N GLN A 205 1.22 -4.38 -11.94
CA GLN A 205 1.99 -3.95 -10.76
C GLN A 205 1.44 -4.72 -9.54
N PHE A 206 2.27 -5.44 -8.78
CA PHE A 206 1.85 -6.24 -7.60
C PHE A 206 1.45 -5.36 -6.40
N PRO A 207 0.16 -5.00 -6.17
CA PRO A 207 -0.18 -4.11 -5.07
C PRO A 207 -0.47 -4.98 -3.85
N GLY A 208 0.57 -5.24 -3.06
CA GLY A 208 0.40 -5.80 -1.71
C GLY A 208 0.62 -7.30 -1.59
N ALA A 209 1.77 -7.81 -2.04
CA ALA A 209 2.31 -9.02 -1.44
C ALA A 209 2.70 -8.73 0.02
N TRP A 210 2.25 -9.59 0.94
CA TRP A 210 2.56 -9.53 2.36
C TRP A 210 3.46 -10.71 2.70
N VAL A 211 4.41 -10.53 3.61
CA VAL A 211 5.22 -11.61 4.14
C VAL A 211 4.79 -11.85 5.57
N CYS A 212 4.62 -13.12 5.94
CA CYS A 212 4.52 -13.49 7.33
C CYS A 212 5.94 -13.60 7.88
N LEU A 213 6.40 -12.58 8.59
CA LEU A 213 7.55 -12.75 9.48
C LEU A 213 7.04 -13.44 10.76
N PRO A 214 7.73 -14.48 11.26
CA PRO A 214 7.60 -14.80 12.67
C PRO A 214 8.01 -13.56 13.47
N ASP A 215 7.21 -13.17 14.46
CA ASP A 215 7.66 -12.22 15.48
C ASP A 215 8.86 -12.82 16.24
N ASP A 216 9.49 -12.02 17.11
CA ASP A 216 10.62 -12.48 17.94
C ASP A 216 10.26 -13.70 18.82
N SER A 217 8.97 -13.99 18.99
CA SER A 217 8.44 -15.15 19.71
C SER A 217 8.17 -16.40 18.84
N GLY A 218 8.31 -16.29 17.51
CA GLY A 218 8.02 -17.34 16.54
C GLY A 218 6.54 -17.64 16.32
N ARG A 219 5.61 -16.88 16.90
CA ARG A 219 4.16 -17.20 16.97
C ARG A 219 3.25 -16.12 16.43
N GLY A 220 3.69 -14.87 16.40
CA GLY A 220 2.96 -13.74 15.83
C GLY A 220 3.06 -13.72 14.30
N VAL A 221 1.94 -13.38 13.64
CA VAL A 221 1.90 -13.09 12.21
C VAL A 221 1.63 -11.61 12.03
N GLU A 222 2.68 -10.80 12.05
CA GLU A 222 2.56 -9.39 11.69
C GLU A 222 2.27 -9.29 10.19
N ARG A 223 1.17 -8.62 9.83
CA ARG A 223 0.81 -8.34 8.44
C ARG A 223 1.25 -6.91 8.13
N LYS A 224 2.43 -6.77 7.52
CA LYS A 224 2.90 -5.51 6.90
C LYS A 224 3.11 -5.70 5.40
N ARG A 225 2.95 -4.63 4.60
CA ARG A 225 3.36 -4.60 3.18
C ARG A 225 4.88 -4.71 3.17
N LEU A 226 5.37 -5.93 3.34
CA LEU A 226 6.74 -6.15 3.73
C LEU A 226 7.70 -5.77 2.61
N LEU A 227 7.27 -5.88 1.35
CA LEU A 227 8.13 -5.56 0.23
C LEU A 227 8.59 -4.09 0.23
N THR A 228 7.83 -3.15 0.80
CA THR A 228 8.28 -1.75 0.97
C THR A 228 9.19 -1.55 2.18
N MET A 229 9.29 -2.54 3.07
CA MET A 229 10.19 -2.50 4.22
C MET A 229 11.57 -3.06 3.89
N PHE A 230 11.82 -3.48 2.66
CA PHE A 230 13.10 -4.01 2.25
C PHE A 230 13.53 -3.27 1.00
N GLN A 231 14.80 -2.89 0.96
CA GLN A 231 15.45 -2.40 -0.24
C GLN A 231 16.49 -3.42 -0.68
N VAL A 232 16.59 -3.60 -1.99
CA VAL A 232 17.54 -4.49 -2.63
C VAL A 232 18.42 -3.69 -3.57
N ARG A 233 19.67 -4.12 -3.72
CA ARG A 233 20.52 -3.70 -4.83
C ARG A 233 21.22 -4.90 -5.43
N GLN A 234 21.38 -4.88 -6.74
CA GLN A 234 22.21 -5.86 -7.41
C GLN A 234 23.67 -5.50 -7.14
N VAL A 235 24.40 -6.42 -6.52
CA VAL A 235 25.85 -6.35 -6.47
C VAL A 235 26.31 -6.77 -7.85
N SER A 236 26.54 -5.78 -8.73
CA SER A 236 27.23 -6.03 -9.98
C SER A 236 28.47 -6.86 -9.65
N ALA A 237 28.56 -8.09 -10.19
CA ALA A 237 29.80 -8.87 -10.12
C ALA A 237 30.92 -7.88 -10.47
N PRO A 238 32.00 -7.80 -9.67
CA PRO A 238 33.02 -6.79 -9.85
C PRO A 238 33.37 -6.80 -11.33
N SER A 239 32.93 -5.76 -12.04
CA SER A 239 33.27 -5.58 -13.42
C SER A 239 34.79 -5.72 -13.42
N ASN A 240 35.34 -6.53 -14.32
CA ASN A 240 36.78 -6.63 -14.57
C ASN A 240 37.30 -5.27 -15.08
N VAL A 241 37.00 -4.19 -14.38
CA VAL A 241 37.68 -2.92 -14.45
C VAL A 241 39.08 -3.23 -13.95
N PRO A 242 40.11 -3.06 -14.79
CA PRO A 242 41.48 -3.29 -14.35
C PRO A 242 41.73 -2.44 -13.11
N PRO A 243 42.45 -2.95 -12.10
CA PRO A 243 42.78 -2.21 -10.89
C PRO A 243 43.71 -1.06 -11.30
N THR A 244 43.14 0.07 -11.66
CA THR A 244 43.89 1.29 -11.95
C THR A 244 43.19 2.41 -11.20
N VAL A 245 43.49 2.44 -9.91
CA VAL A 245 44.04 3.57 -9.16
C VAL A 245 43.90 3.14 -7.70
N SER A 246 45.00 2.62 -7.16
CA SER A 246 45.15 2.35 -5.74
C SER A 246 44.86 3.63 -4.98
N THR A 247 43.87 3.56 -4.09
CA THR A 247 43.62 4.49 -3.02
C THR A 247 44.95 4.82 -2.32
N ILE A 248 45.39 6.07 -2.47
CA ILE A 248 46.43 6.66 -1.64
C ILE A 248 45.92 6.61 -0.21
N GLN A 249 46.57 5.81 0.63
CA GLN A 249 46.44 5.87 2.08
C GLN A 249 46.86 7.26 2.54
N ASN A 250 45.90 8.11 2.87
CA ASN A 250 46.14 9.30 3.66
C ASN A 250 45.99 8.94 5.14
N SER A 251 47.13 8.78 5.80
CA SER A 251 47.28 8.91 7.26
C SER A 251 48.07 10.20 7.54
N PRO A 252 47.99 10.75 8.77
CA PRO A 252 47.48 12.11 8.96
C PRO A 252 48.60 13.12 9.25
N ALA A 253 48.31 14.40 8.98
CA ALA A 253 49.11 15.53 9.46
C ALA A 253 48.19 16.56 10.17
N PRO A 254 48.73 17.29 11.15
CA PRO A 254 47.98 17.85 12.27
C PRO A 254 47.52 19.30 12.02
N ASP A 255 46.62 19.74 12.90
CA ASP A 255 46.33 21.14 13.25
C ASP A 255 45.92 22.06 12.10
N ALA A 256 44.61 22.12 11.84
CA ALA A 256 43.99 23.25 11.16
C ALA A 256 42.73 23.68 11.90
N GLU A 257 42.75 24.95 12.26
CA GLU A 257 41.84 25.71 13.08
C GLU A 257 40.35 25.51 12.76
N THR A 258 39.61 25.31 13.85
CA THR A 258 38.16 25.32 13.95
C THR A 258 37.57 26.60 13.36
N SER A 259 37.06 26.52 12.12
CA SER A 259 36.14 27.52 11.58
C SER A 259 34.71 27.03 11.83
N GLU A 260 34.13 27.52 12.94
CA GLU A 260 32.72 27.33 13.28
C GLU A 260 31.84 27.94 12.19
N THR A 261 31.26 27.07 11.35
CA THR A 261 30.18 27.46 10.45
C THR A 261 28.88 27.32 11.24
N PRO A 262 28.02 28.36 11.35
CA PRO A 262 26.78 28.27 12.11
C PRO A 262 25.87 27.20 11.49
N GLN A 263 25.75 26.06 12.18
CA GLN A 263 24.69 25.09 11.91
C GLN A 263 23.37 25.79 12.23
N GLU A 264 22.64 26.13 11.18
CA GLU A 264 21.23 26.51 11.26
C GLU A 264 20.45 25.30 11.78
N THR A 265 20.29 25.27 13.11
CA THR A 265 19.51 24.27 13.82
C THR A 265 18.07 24.42 13.35
N ALA A 266 17.64 23.48 12.50
CA ALA A 266 16.25 23.36 12.11
C ALA A 266 15.41 23.41 13.40
N PRO A 267 14.36 24.26 13.45
CA PRO A 267 13.59 24.46 14.66
C PRO A 267 13.11 23.11 15.18
N PRO A 268 13.18 22.87 16.51
CA PRO A 268 12.75 21.61 17.09
C PRO A 268 11.32 21.35 16.63
N LYS A 269 11.12 20.31 15.81
CA LYS A 269 9.80 19.86 15.43
C LYS A 269 9.13 19.44 16.73
N PHE A 270 8.20 20.24 17.22
CA PHE A 270 7.40 19.92 18.40
C PHE A 270 6.71 18.57 18.16
N GLN A 271 7.25 17.51 18.75
CA GLN A 271 6.65 16.19 18.69
C GLN A 271 5.55 16.13 19.74
N ILE A 272 4.30 16.24 19.30
CA ILE A 272 3.13 16.07 20.16
C ILE A 272 3.08 14.59 20.58
N SER A 273 3.08 14.35 21.90
CA SER A 273 3.00 13.00 22.45
C SER A 273 1.62 12.37 22.23
N ASP A 274 1.52 11.03 22.39
CA ASP A 274 0.23 10.33 22.26
C ASP A 274 -0.81 10.85 23.25
N ASP A 275 -0.41 11.10 24.51
CA ASP A 275 -1.29 11.65 25.53
C ASP A 275 -1.77 13.05 25.15
N GLN A 276 -0.88 13.91 24.66
CA GLN A 276 -1.26 15.26 24.21
C GLN A 276 -2.22 15.21 23.01
N LEU A 277 -2.01 14.31 22.05
CA LEU A 277 -2.94 14.12 20.93
C LEU A 277 -4.31 13.63 21.39
N ILE A 278 -4.36 12.71 22.34
CA ILE A 278 -5.63 12.24 22.93
C ILE A 278 -6.35 13.39 23.61
N GLU A 279 -5.62 14.17 24.41
CA GLU A 279 -6.16 15.33 25.13
C GLU A 279 -6.76 16.37 24.17
N LEU A 280 -6.01 16.75 23.12
CA LEU A 280 -6.49 17.66 22.09
C LEU A 280 -7.74 17.13 21.35
N ALA A 281 -7.80 15.83 21.07
CA ALA A 281 -8.95 15.21 20.41
C ALA A 281 -10.20 15.23 21.32
N LEU A 282 -10.03 15.04 22.63
CA LEU A 282 -11.13 15.12 23.60
C LEU A 282 -11.61 16.56 23.80
N ASP A 283 -10.69 17.53 23.81
CA ASP A 283 -11.04 18.94 23.91
C ASP A 283 -11.82 19.42 22.68
N GLU A 284 -11.49 18.96 21.48
CA GLU A 284 -12.27 19.24 20.26
C GLU A 284 -13.65 18.57 20.29
N ASP A 285 -13.76 17.31 20.72
CA ASP A 285 -15.06 16.65 20.91
C ASP A 285 -15.93 17.41 21.94
N ARG A 286 -15.32 17.93 23.02
CA ARG A 286 -16.01 18.74 24.02
C ARG A 286 -16.44 20.10 23.47
N ARG A 287 -15.56 20.82 22.77
CA ARG A 287 -15.87 22.09 22.10
C ARG A 287 -17.07 21.94 21.16
N ARG A 288 -17.09 20.87 20.36
CA ARG A 288 -18.21 20.56 19.45
C ARG A 288 -19.50 20.32 20.23
N HIS A 289 -19.45 19.52 21.29
CA HIS A 289 -20.61 19.27 22.14
C HIS A 289 -21.16 20.57 22.76
N ASP A 290 -20.29 21.42 23.29
CA ASP A 290 -20.66 22.69 23.92
C ASP A 290 -21.23 23.70 22.89
N ALA A 291 -20.76 23.62 21.64
CA ALA A 291 -21.31 24.38 20.50
C ALA A 291 -22.60 23.79 19.91
N GLY A 292 -23.08 22.64 20.41
CA GLY A 292 -24.23 21.92 19.83
C GLY A 292 -23.93 21.27 18.47
N GLU A 293 -22.65 21.16 18.09
CA GLU A 293 -22.19 20.48 16.89
C GLU A 293 -22.15 18.96 17.10
N GLU A 294 -22.18 18.19 15.99
CA GLU A 294 -21.96 16.75 16.07
C GLU A 294 -20.51 16.45 16.48
N GLY A 295 -20.34 15.62 17.51
CA GLY A 295 -19.05 15.07 17.91
C GLY A 295 -18.37 14.29 16.78
N LEU A 296 -17.04 14.20 16.84
CA LEU A 296 -16.21 13.63 15.79
C LEU A 296 -16.55 12.15 15.60
N THR A 297 -16.74 11.75 14.35
CA THR A 297 -16.78 10.33 13.98
C THR A 297 -15.39 9.71 14.19
N HIS A 298 -15.34 8.38 14.20
CA HIS A 298 -14.07 7.65 14.33
C HIS A 298 -13.03 8.07 13.28
N ASP A 299 -13.46 8.30 12.03
CA ASP A 299 -12.58 8.68 10.92
C ASP A 299 -12.21 10.17 10.97
N ALA A 300 -13.16 11.04 11.34
CA ALA A 300 -12.89 12.46 11.52
C ALA A 300 -11.91 12.72 12.66
N ARG A 301 -12.01 11.95 13.76
CA ARG A 301 -11.07 12.04 14.88
C ARG A 301 -9.66 11.62 14.50
N PHE A 302 -9.53 10.55 13.70
CA PHE A 302 -8.23 10.16 13.15
C PHE A 302 -7.63 11.25 12.25
N ALA A 303 -8.44 11.83 11.35
CA ALA A 303 -7.99 12.90 10.47
C ALA A 303 -7.51 14.13 11.27
N PHE A 304 -8.27 14.55 12.28
CA PHE A 304 -7.90 15.63 13.19
C PHE A 304 -6.54 15.36 13.89
N MET A 305 -6.34 14.15 14.43
CA MET A 305 -5.07 13.80 15.07
C MET A 305 -3.92 13.69 14.07
N GLN A 306 -4.19 13.33 12.81
CA GLN A 306 -3.20 13.27 11.75
C GLN A 306 -2.79 14.67 11.27
N GLU A 307 -3.69 15.66 11.29
CA GLU A 307 -3.32 17.07 11.05
C GLU A 307 -2.33 17.58 12.11
N LEU A 308 -2.53 17.17 13.37
CA LEU A 308 -1.63 17.51 14.48
C LEU A 308 -0.33 16.71 14.46
N ARG A 309 -0.37 15.44 14.00
CA ARG A 309 0.80 14.59 13.83
C ARG A 309 0.75 13.86 12.48
N PRO A 310 1.34 14.42 11.41
CA PRO A 310 1.24 13.88 10.05
C PRO A 310 1.66 12.41 9.90
N ASN A 311 2.61 11.96 10.71
CA ASN A 311 3.12 10.59 10.70
C ASN A 311 2.27 9.60 11.52
N LEU A 312 1.12 10.01 12.06
CA LEU A 312 0.22 9.12 12.80
C LEU A 312 -0.39 8.08 11.84
N SER A 313 0.01 6.82 12.01
CA SER A 313 -0.57 5.72 11.23
C SER A 313 -1.95 5.33 11.76
N ARG A 314 -2.79 4.80 10.86
CA ARG A 314 -4.13 4.35 11.24
C ARG A 314 -4.11 3.17 12.22
N ASN A 315 -3.18 2.24 12.04
CA ASN A 315 -3.04 1.09 12.94
C ASN A 315 -2.66 1.55 14.35
N HIS A 316 -1.69 2.47 14.50
CA HIS A 316 -1.32 3.03 15.80
C HIS A 316 -2.51 3.68 16.51
N TYR A 317 -3.30 4.47 15.77
CA TYR A 317 -4.52 5.06 16.32
C TYR A 317 -5.53 3.99 16.78
N ASP A 318 -5.79 2.98 15.96
CA ASP A 318 -6.79 1.95 16.24
C ASP A 318 -6.39 0.99 17.37
N GLU A 319 -5.10 0.64 17.48
CA GLU A 319 -4.56 -0.34 18.43
C GLU A 319 -4.12 0.31 19.74
N GLU A 320 -3.38 1.43 19.69
CA GLU A 320 -2.74 2.02 20.86
C GLU A 320 -3.53 3.19 21.45
N MET A 321 -4.08 4.07 20.61
CA MET A 321 -4.67 5.33 21.09
C MET A 321 -6.16 5.21 21.43
N LYS A 322 -6.90 4.36 20.72
CA LYS A 322 -8.36 4.24 20.83
C LYS A 322 -8.85 3.80 22.21
N GLY A 323 -8.13 2.88 22.85
CA GLY A 323 -8.43 2.41 24.20
C GLY A 323 -8.29 3.53 25.24
N PRO A 324 -7.10 4.15 25.37
CA PRO A 324 -6.86 5.31 26.21
C PRO A 324 -7.83 6.47 25.95
N LEU A 325 -8.11 6.79 24.68
CA LEU A 325 -9.03 7.86 24.30
C LEU A 325 -10.45 7.62 24.83
N ARG A 326 -10.98 6.40 24.74
CA ARG A 326 -12.29 6.04 25.32
C ARG A 326 -12.29 6.16 26.83
N LYS A 327 -11.25 5.64 27.49
CA LYS A 327 -11.11 5.68 28.95
C LYS A 327 -11.03 7.11 29.48
N ASN A 328 -10.31 7.99 28.78
CA ASN A 328 -10.16 9.40 29.16
C ASN A 328 -11.45 10.19 28.86
N ALA A 329 -12.15 9.90 27.77
CA ALA A 329 -13.46 10.50 27.49
C ALA A 329 -14.48 10.17 28.59
N GLU A 330 -14.55 8.90 29.01
CA GLU A 330 -15.45 8.44 30.07
C GLU A 330 -15.15 9.16 31.40
N LYS A 331 -13.87 9.25 31.78
CA LYS A 331 -13.44 10.00 32.97
C LYS A 331 -13.84 11.48 32.94
N ARG A 332 -13.91 12.09 31.75
CA ARG A 332 -14.28 13.50 31.55
C ARG A 332 -15.78 13.72 31.31
N GLY A 333 -16.58 12.66 31.26
CA GLY A 333 -18.00 12.74 30.90
C GLY A 333 -18.24 13.18 29.44
N ILE A 334 -17.27 12.98 28.54
CA ILE A 334 -17.38 13.33 27.13
C ILE A 334 -17.97 12.13 26.36
N THR A 335 -19.10 12.33 25.69
CA THR A 335 -19.74 11.26 24.91
C THR A 335 -19.10 11.17 23.52
N LEU A 336 -18.30 10.13 23.29
CA LEU A 336 -17.72 9.86 21.97
C LEU A 336 -18.75 9.24 21.03
N ARG A 337 -18.80 9.70 19.77
CA ARG A 337 -19.67 9.10 18.76
C ARG A 337 -19.16 7.73 18.32
N GLY A 338 -19.96 6.69 18.58
CA GLY A 338 -19.69 5.32 18.14
C GLY A 338 -19.89 5.11 16.63
N ARG A 339 -19.32 4.00 16.11
CA ARG A 339 -19.52 3.59 14.72
C ARG A 339 -20.98 3.17 14.53
N GLY A 340 -21.72 3.87 13.67
CA GLY A 340 -23.10 3.50 13.30
C GLY A 340 -24.20 4.05 14.22
N ALA A 341 -23.90 4.95 15.17
CA ALA A 341 -24.96 5.68 15.86
C ALA A 341 -25.61 6.67 14.86
N PRO A 342 -26.91 6.51 14.54
CA PRO A 342 -27.59 7.46 13.66
C PRO A 342 -27.57 8.86 14.30
N PRO A 343 -27.48 9.94 13.49
CA PRO A 343 -27.53 11.30 14.00
C PRO A 343 -28.83 11.46 14.82
N LYS A 344 -28.70 11.88 16.08
CA LYS A 344 -29.87 12.22 16.89
C LYS A 344 -30.49 13.46 16.23
N LYS A 345 -31.69 13.32 15.68
CA LYS A 345 -32.45 14.48 15.21
C LYS A 345 -32.77 15.32 16.44
N ASN A 346 -32.14 16.49 16.55
CA ASN A 346 -32.51 17.48 17.55
C ASN A 346 -33.99 17.83 17.32
N LYS A 347 -34.80 17.68 18.38
CA LYS A 347 -36.21 18.08 18.40
C LYS A 347 -36.34 19.53 18.79
#